data_AF-A0A821HJA1-F1
#
_entry.id   AF-A0A821HJA1-F1
#
_cell.length_a   1.000
_cell.length_b   1.000
_cell.length_c   1.000
_cell.angle_alpha   90.00
_cell.angle_beta   90.00
_cell.angle_gamma   90.00
#
_symmetry.space_group_name_H-M   'P 1'
#
loop_
_entity.id
_entity.type
_entity.pdbx_description
1 polymer ?
#
loop_
_entity_poly.entity_id
_entity_poly.type
_entity_poly.pdbx_seq_one_letter_code
_entity_poly.pdbx_strand_id
1 'polypeptide(L)'
;MVEHLPDCVTPKVHFITEYPLSINKYGVPVLNSCIRFESKHLYFKQIVIRTFNFKNPLLTLSKRHQLRYCLLSSSKSFSSLGLNIRSSKAIILTDLPLLVRCLLMKSIDQADSISECSSMYYHHIQIRKNAIFIRDLAHSEEVPVLCQVHHMLKMKGKWVVIAEELNTVSFDDKLWCYEVEFTGVLISMDVDRCFDILPHCLDCYLVGQSNYI
;
A
#
# COMPACT_ATOMS: atom_id res chain seq x y z
N MET A 1 -7.40 37.10 6.37
CA MET A 1 -7.40 36.48 5.03
C MET A 1 -8.47 37.09 4.13
N VAL A 2 -9.72 37.21 4.59
CA VAL A 2 -10.82 37.88 3.86
C VAL A 2 -10.52 39.35 3.56
N GLU A 3 -9.88 40.07 4.49
CA GLU A 3 -9.50 41.48 4.32
C GLU A 3 -8.41 41.72 3.25
N HIS A 4 -7.59 40.71 2.95
CA HIS A 4 -6.45 40.85 2.04
C HIS A 4 -6.74 40.34 0.63
N LEU A 5 -7.80 39.55 0.43
CA LEU A 5 -8.15 38.89 -0.84
C LEU A 5 -9.68 38.79 -1.02
N PRO A 6 -10.42 39.92 -1.02
CA PRO A 6 -11.88 39.94 -0.97
C PRO A 6 -12.54 39.19 -2.15
N ASP A 7 -11.93 39.24 -3.34
CA ASP A 7 -12.48 38.62 -4.56
C ASP A 7 -11.95 37.20 -4.84
N CYS A 8 -11.07 36.67 -3.98
CA CYS A 8 -10.50 35.32 -4.14
C CYS A 8 -10.98 34.32 -3.08
N VAL A 9 -11.88 34.72 -2.18
CA VAL A 9 -12.47 33.82 -1.20
C VAL A 9 -13.57 32.98 -1.85
N THR A 10 -13.15 31.87 -2.48
CA THR A 10 -14.09 30.82 -2.88
C THR A 10 -14.53 30.00 -1.66
N PRO A 11 -15.67 29.29 -1.72
CA PRO A 11 -16.07 28.36 -0.67
C PRO A 11 -14.97 27.36 -0.29
N LYS A 12 -14.15 26.91 -1.26
CA LYS A 12 -12.99 26.03 -0.99
C LYS A 12 -11.94 26.69 -0.09
N VAL A 13 -11.66 27.96 -0.32
CA VAL A 13 -10.70 28.74 0.47
C VAL A 13 -11.24 29.00 1.88
N HIS A 14 -12.55 29.21 2.03
CA HIS A 14 -13.18 29.26 3.35
C HIS A 14 -12.99 27.93 4.10
N PHE A 15 -13.21 26.77 3.46
CA PHE A 15 -13.04 25.49 4.15
C PHE A 15 -11.62 25.28 4.69
N ILE A 16 -10.58 25.77 4.01
CA ILE A 16 -9.19 25.67 4.49
C ILE A 16 -9.01 26.38 5.85
N THR A 17 -9.71 27.49 6.08
CA THR A 17 -9.63 28.19 7.39
C THR A 17 -10.23 27.39 8.54
N GLU A 18 -11.15 26.48 8.25
CA GLU A 18 -11.80 25.60 9.22
C GLU A 18 -11.06 24.25 9.41
N TYR A 19 -10.06 23.96 8.56
CA TYR A 19 -9.33 22.68 8.64
C TYR A 19 -8.64 22.46 9.98
N PRO A 20 -8.00 23.44 10.65
CA PRO A 20 -7.39 23.21 11.96
C PRO A 20 -8.40 22.73 13.01
N LEU A 21 -9.59 23.36 13.06
CA LEU A 21 -10.65 22.96 13.97
C LEU A 21 -11.22 21.59 13.62
N SER A 22 -11.40 21.33 12.32
CA SER A 22 -11.89 20.04 11.81
C SER A 22 -10.91 18.90 12.10
N ILE A 23 -9.61 19.11 11.91
CA ILE A 23 -8.55 18.14 12.19
C ILE A 23 -8.52 17.82 13.69
N ASN A 24 -8.57 18.83 14.55
CA ASN A 24 -8.57 18.62 16.00
C ASN A 24 -9.81 17.85 16.49
N LYS A 25 -10.95 17.98 15.81
CA LYS A 25 -12.21 17.35 16.24
C LYS A 25 -12.48 15.99 15.59
N TYR A 26 -12.08 15.81 14.33
CA TYR A 26 -12.46 14.68 13.49
C TYR A 26 -11.26 13.92 12.89
N GLY A 27 -10.03 14.36 13.17
CA GLY A 27 -8.82 13.79 12.62
C GLY A 27 -8.55 14.22 11.17
N VAL A 28 -7.59 13.55 10.53
CA VAL A 28 -7.11 13.92 9.19
C VAL A 28 -8.24 13.86 8.15
N PRO A 29 -8.50 14.91 7.34
CA PRO A 29 -9.60 14.97 6.39
C PRO A 29 -9.63 13.82 5.37
N VAL A 30 -8.48 13.23 5.07
CA VAL A 30 -8.36 12.06 4.18
C VAL A 30 -9.13 10.86 4.73
N LEU A 31 -9.14 10.66 6.05
CA LEU A 31 -9.89 9.59 6.71
C LEU A 31 -11.40 9.77 6.60
N ASN A 32 -11.86 11.01 6.45
CA ASN A 32 -13.27 11.37 6.29
C ASN A 32 -13.64 11.71 4.83
N SER A 33 -12.73 11.44 3.89
CA SER A 33 -12.91 11.80 2.50
C SER A 33 -13.94 10.91 1.80
N CYS A 34 -14.82 11.56 1.03
CA CYS A 34 -15.77 10.89 0.14
C CYS A 34 -15.14 10.32 -1.13
N ILE A 35 -13.84 10.55 -1.38
CA ILE A 35 -13.13 10.03 -2.56
C ILE A 35 -13.20 8.50 -2.64
N ARG A 36 -13.26 7.82 -1.49
CA ARG A 36 -13.43 6.35 -1.42
C ARG A 36 -14.79 5.87 -1.95
N PHE A 37 -15.82 6.70 -1.87
CA PHE A 37 -17.12 6.41 -2.48
C PHE A 37 -17.08 6.67 -3.99
N GLU A 38 -16.44 7.77 -4.39
CA GLU A 38 -16.31 8.13 -5.81
C GLU A 38 -15.49 7.09 -6.60
N SER A 39 -14.45 6.52 -5.99
CA SER A 39 -13.65 5.46 -6.62
C SER A 39 -14.46 4.19 -6.93
N LYS A 40 -15.52 3.90 -6.16
CA LYS A 40 -16.44 2.78 -6.40
C LYS A 40 -17.58 3.12 -7.36
N HIS A 41 -17.81 4.40 -7.62
CA HIS A 41 -18.92 4.88 -8.44
C HIS A 41 -18.86 4.31 -9.87
N LEU A 42 -17.67 4.29 -10.49
CA LEU A 42 -17.48 3.69 -11.82
C LEU A 42 -17.83 2.19 -11.84
N TYR A 43 -17.39 1.44 -10.83
CA TYR A 43 -17.70 0.02 -10.70
C TYR A 43 -19.21 -0.22 -10.60
N PHE A 44 -19.90 0.53 -9.74
CA PHE A 44 -21.34 0.40 -9.59
C PHE A 44 -22.10 0.82 -10.87
N LYS A 45 -21.70 1.91 -11.52
CA LYS A 45 -22.27 2.37 -12.77
C LYS A 45 -22.22 1.28 -13.85
N GLN A 46 -21.07 0.60 -14.00
CA GLN A 46 -20.92 -0.50 -14.95
C GLN A 46 -21.85 -1.68 -14.65
N ILE A 47 -22.05 -2.01 -13.37
CA ILE A 47 -22.94 -3.11 -12.96
C ILE A 47 -24.40 -2.77 -13.24
N VAL A 48 -24.84 -1.56 -12.91
CA VAL A 48 -26.23 -1.12 -13.17
C VAL A 48 -26.54 -1.23 -14.66
N ILE A 49 -25.65 -0.73 -15.52
CA ILE A 49 -25.81 -0.76 -16.98
C ILE A 49 -25.90 -2.20 -17.50
N ARG A 50 -25.14 -3.15 -16.93
CA ARG A 50 -25.08 -4.54 -17.42
C ARG A 50 -26.15 -5.46 -16.84
N THR A 51 -26.59 -5.20 -15.61
CA THR A 51 -27.52 -6.10 -14.91
C THR A 51 -28.98 -5.82 -15.24
N PHE A 52 -29.30 -4.62 -15.74
CA PHE A 52 -30.67 -4.20 -16.09
C PHE A 52 -31.70 -4.53 -15.00
N ASN A 53 -31.27 -4.60 -13.73
CA ASN A 53 -32.15 -4.91 -12.61
C ASN A 53 -32.70 -3.62 -12.02
N PHE A 54 -33.90 -3.24 -12.47
CA PHE A 54 -34.58 -2.02 -12.04
C PHE A 54 -35.45 -2.21 -10.79
N LYS A 55 -35.69 -3.45 -10.35
CA LYS A 55 -36.57 -3.73 -9.20
C LYS A 55 -35.88 -3.47 -7.86
N ASN A 56 -34.63 -3.90 -7.73
CA ASN A 56 -33.81 -3.61 -6.55
C ASN A 56 -32.32 -3.49 -6.93
N PRO A 57 -31.91 -2.37 -7.56
CA PRO A 57 -30.54 -2.17 -7.99
C PRO A 57 -29.58 -2.14 -6.79
N LEU A 58 -29.97 -1.53 -5.67
CA LEU A 58 -29.11 -1.41 -4.48
C LEU A 58 -28.74 -2.77 -3.89
N LEU A 59 -29.70 -3.69 -3.75
CA LEU A 59 -29.44 -5.05 -3.27
C LEU A 59 -28.52 -5.83 -4.21
N THR A 60 -28.65 -5.61 -5.51
CA THR A 60 -27.81 -6.28 -6.51
C THR A 60 -26.37 -5.75 -6.45
N LEU A 61 -26.21 -4.43 -6.35
CA LEU A 61 -24.91 -3.78 -6.24
C LEU A 61 -24.20 -4.18 -4.94
N SER A 62 -24.91 -4.16 -3.81
CA SER A 62 -24.34 -4.52 -2.50
C SER A 62 -23.90 -5.98 -2.47
N LYS A 63 -24.74 -6.93 -2.90
CA LYS A 63 -24.40 -8.35 -2.96
C LYS A 63 -23.20 -8.61 -3.86
N ARG A 64 -23.16 -8.02 -5.07
CA ARG A 64 -22.02 -8.22 -5.99
C ARG A 64 -20.73 -7.64 -5.44
N HIS A 65 -20.80 -6.48 -4.78
CA HIS A 65 -19.63 -5.89 -4.12
C HIS A 65 -19.14 -6.75 -2.95
N GLN A 66 -20.04 -7.24 -2.10
CA GLN A 66 -19.70 -8.12 -0.97
C GLN A 66 -19.09 -9.45 -1.46
N LEU A 67 -19.68 -10.08 -2.49
CA LEU A 67 -19.13 -11.30 -3.08
C LEU A 67 -17.75 -11.08 -3.69
N ARG A 68 -17.54 -9.96 -4.39
CA ARG A 68 -16.22 -9.59 -4.91
C ARG A 68 -15.21 -9.41 -3.78
N TYR A 69 -15.60 -8.72 -2.71
CA TYR A 69 -14.72 -8.51 -1.55
C TYR A 69 -14.39 -9.82 -0.83
N CYS A 70 -15.39 -10.69 -0.66
CA CYS A 70 -15.20 -12.03 -0.10
C CYS A 70 -14.22 -12.85 -0.95
N LEU A 71 -14.37 -12.84 -2.28
CA LEU A 71 -13.44 -13.50 -3.19
C LEU A 71 -12.01 -12.94 -3.05
N LEU A 72 -11.86 -11.61 -3.01
CA LEU A 72 -10.56 -10.95 -2.84
C LEU A 72 -9.92 -11.27 -1.48
N SER A 73 -10.73 -11.40 -0.43
CA SER A 73 -10.26 -11.68 0.94
C SER A 73 -9.97 -13.16 1.18
N SER A 74 -10.64 -14.05 0.43
CA SER A 74 -10.46 -15.51 0.49
C SER A 74 -9.26 -16.01 -0.33
N SER A 75 -8.34 -15.11 -0.73
CA SER A 75 -7.25 -15.37 -1.68
C SER A 75 -6.22 -16.42 -1.23
N LYS A 76 -6.35 -17.00 -0.04
CA LYS A 76 -5.53 -18.15 0.39
C LYS A 76 -5.75 -19.42 -0.45
N SER A 77 -6.72 -19.47 -1.38
CA SER A 77 -7.04 -20.71 -2.13
C SER A 77 -7.29 -20.59 -3.64
N PHE A 78 -7.14 -19.41 -4.27
CA PHE A 78 -7.20 -19.30 -5.74
C PHE A 78 -5.79 -19.13 -6.33
N SER A 79 -5.09 -20.27 -6.39
CA SER A 79 -3.71 -20.50 -6.84
C SER A 79 -3.42 -20.16 -8.33
N SER A 80 -4.07 -19.15 -8.93
CA SER A 80 -3.75 -18.77 -10.32
C SER A 80 -4.16 -17.36 -10.77
N LEU A 81 -4.58 -16.45 -9.89
CA LEU A 81 -4.68 -15.03 -10.25
C LEU A 81 -3.27 -14.41 -10.27
N GLY A 82 -2.61 -14.65 -11.40
CA GLY A 82 -1.20 -14.46 -11.64
C GLY A 82 -0.66 -13.07 -11.36
N LEU A 83 0.61 -13.05 -10.98
CA LEU A 83 1.47 -11.89 -10.94
C LEU A 83 1.39 -11.12 -12.26
N ASN A 84 0.81 -9.92 -12.22
CA ASN A 84 0.80 -9.02 -13.37
C ASN A 84 1.90 -7.98 -13.19
N ILE A 85 2.89 -8.02 -14.08
CA ILE A 85 4.05 -7.13 -14.05
C ILE A 85 3.75 -5.93 -14.95
N ARG A 86 4.01 -4.70 -14.48
CA ARG A 86 3.87 -3.51 -15.33
C ARG A 86 5.09 -3.26 -16.20
N SER A 87 6.29 -3.48 -15.67
CA SER A 87 7.55 -3.33 -16.39
C SER A 87 8.65 -4.12 -15.70
N SER A 88 9.42 -4.88 -16.48
CA SER A 88 10.60 -5.62 -16.02
C SER A 88 11.83 -5.13 -16.78
N LYS A 89 12.92 -4.90 -16.05
CA LYS A 89 14.24 -4.57 -16.60
C LYS A 89 15.19 -5.70 -16.22
N ALA A 90 15.89 -6.27 -17.19
CA ALA A 90 16.99 -7.19 -16.90
C ALA A 90 18.13 -6.41 -16.23
N ILE A 91 18.65 -6.92 -15.12
CA ILE A 91 19.69 -6.27 -14.32
C ILE A 91 20.84 -7.23 -14.09
N ILE A 92 22.05 -6.70 -14.19
CA ILE A 92 23.27 -7.42 -13.83
C ILE A 92 23.46 -7.27 -12.32
N LEU A 93 23.88 -8.33 -11.62
CA LEU A 93 24.25 -8.27 -10.19
C LEU A 93 25.13 -7.05 -9.88
N THR A 94 26.13 -6.86 -10.75
CA THR A 94 26.66 -5.62 -11.35
C THR A 94 26.21 -4.24 -10.90
N ASP A 95 24.89 -4.04 -10.90
CA ASP A 95 24.28 -2.72 -10.80
C ASP A 95 23.53 -2.56 -9.48
N LEU A 96 23.35 -3.65 -8.74
CA LEU A 96 22.68 -3.65 -7.44
C LEU A 96 23.62 -3.13 -6.35
N PRO A 97 23.09 -2.47 -5.30
CA PRO A 97 23.87 -2.04 -4.14
C PRO A 97 24.62 -3.21 -3.47
N LEU A 98 25.78 -2.93 -2.87
CA LEU A 98 26.64 -3.94 -2.22
C LEU A 98 25.88 -4.78 -1.19
N LEU A 99 25.10 -4.15 -0.32
CA LEU A 99 24.31 -4.84 0.70
C LEU A 99 23.29 -5.81 0.09
N VAL A 100 22.63 -5.38 -1.00
CA VAL A 100 21.68 -6.21 -1.75
C VAL A 100 22.38 -7.41 -2.37
N ARG A 101 23.57 -7.22 -2.97
CA ARG A 101 24.36 -8.34 -3.48
C ARG A 101 24.75 -9.31 -2.39
N CYS A 102 25.28 -8.83 -1.26
CA CYS A 102 25.69 -9.69 -0.15
C CYS A 102 24.52 -10.52 0.38
N LEU A 103 23.33 -9.92 0.45
CA LEU A 103 22.11 -10.59 0.88
C LEU A 103 21.69 -11.68 -0.12
N LEU A 104 21.75 -11.36 -1.41
CA LEU A 104 21.41 -12.25 -2.50
C LEU A 104 22.46 -13.34 -2.78
N MET A 105 23.75 -13.11 -2.51
CA MET A 105 24.81 -14.13 -2.71
C MET A 105 24.59 -15.38 -1.84
N LYS A 106 23.76 -15.30 -0.80
CA LYS A 106 23.33 -16.47 -0.01
C LYS A 106 22.34 -17.38 -0.75
N SER A 107 21.65 -16.87 -1.77
CA SER A 107 20.52 -17.54 -2.45
C SER A 107 20.68 -17.66 -3.97
N ILE A 108 21.74 -17.08 -4.55
CA ILE A 108 21.99 -17.03 -6.00
C ILE A 108 23.16 -17.95 -6.39
N ASP A 109 22.97 -18.70 -7.48
CA ASP A 109 24.08 -19.31 -8.22
C ASP A 109 24.56 -18.34 -9.32
N GLN A 110 25.87 -18.31 -9.63
CA GLN A 110 26.49 -17.32 -10.54
C GLN A 110 25.85 -17.22 -11.95
N ALA A 111 24.98 -18.13 -12.35
CA ALA A 111 24.37 -18.23 -13.67
C ALA A 111 22.92 -17.71 -13.77
N ASP A 112 22.32 -17.21 -12.69
CA ASP A 112 20.91 -16.80 -12.72
C ASP A 112 20.67 -15.45 -13.40
N SER A 113 19.74 -15.41 -14.34
CA SER A 113 19.24 -14.15 -14.90
C SER A 113 18.33 -13.45 -13.88
N ILE A 114 18.66 -12.19 -13.58
CA ILE A 114 17.92 -11.35 -12.64
C ILE A 114 17.14 -10.30 -13.42
N SER A 115 15.88 -10.13 -13.07
CA SER A 115 15.09 -9.01 -13.58
C SER A 115 14.45 -8.24 -12.43
N GLU A 116 14.56 -6.92 -12.46
CA GLU A 116 13.93 -6.02 -11.51
C GLU A 116 12.66 -5.44 -12.09
N CYS A 117 11.64 -5.26 -11.25
CA CYS A 117 10.42 -4.56 -11.61
C CYS A 117 10.24 -3.27 -10.82
N SER A 118 9.68 -2.26 -11.48
CA SER A 118 9.30 -1.00 -10.83
C SER A 118 8.00 -1.12 -10.03
N SER A 119 7.10 -1.99 -10.48
CA SER A 119 5.85 -2.33 -9.80
C SER A 119 5.28 -3.64 -10.31
N MET A 120 4.58 -4.34 -9.43
CA MET A 120 3.93 -5.62 -9.71
C MET A 120 2.58 -5.69 -9.01
N TYR A 121 1.66 -6.45 -9.59
CA TYR A 121 0.39 -6.79 -8.96
C TYR A 121 0.43 -8.23 -8.49
N TYR A 122 0.31 -8.41 -7.18
CA TYR A 122 0.18 -9.71 -6.55
C TYR A 122 -1.21 -9.78 -5.91
N HIS A 123 -2.05 -10.75 -6.32
CA HIS A 123 -3.45 -10.85 -5.87
C HIS A 123 -4.23 -9.51 -5.93
N HIS A 124 -4.01 -8.72 -6.98
CA HIS A 124 -4.58 -7.37 -7.19
C HIS A 124 -4.05 -6.26 -6.26
N ILE A 125 -3.12 -6.56 -5.38
CA ILE A 125 -2.39 -5.58 -4.58
C ILE A 125 -1.24 -5.06 -5.42
N GLN A 126 -1.15 -3.75 -5.58
CA GLN A 126 -0.04 -3.15 -6.29
C GLN A 126 1.13 -2.94 -5.34
N ILE A 127 2.21 -3.68 -5.54
CA ILE A 127 3.49 -3.46 -4.88
C ILE A 127 4.27 -2.47 -5.73
N ARG A 128 4.81 -1.45 -5.06
CA ARG A 128 5.67 -0.42 -5.67
C ARG A 128 6.91 -0.25 -4.82
N LYS A 129 7.94 0.35 -5.41
CA LYS A 129 9.08 0.85 -4.64
C LYS A 129 8.61 1.85 -3.59
N ASN A 130 9.21 1.80 -2.41
CA ASN A 130 8.90 2.57 -1.20
C ASN A 130 7.55 2.25 -0.53
N ALA A 131 6.78 1.29 -1.06
CA ALA A 131 5.58 0.82 -0.41
C ALA A 131 5.94 0.09 0.89
N ILE A 132 5.09 0.20 1.91
CA ILE A 132 5.31 -0.47 3.19
C ILE A 132 4.31 -1.61 3.38
N PHE A 133 4.74 -2.70 4.00
CA PHE A 133 3.86 -3.79 4.38
C PHE A 133 4.18 -4.25 5.81
N ILE A 134 3.24 -4.96 6.43
CA ILE A 134 3.38 -5.53 7.76
C ILE A 134 3.95 -6.95 7.60
N ARG A 135 5.17 -7.16 8.08
CA ARG A 135 5.85 -8.46 8.03
C ARG A 135 5.36 -9.38 9.13
N ASP A 136 5.27 -8.86 10.35
CA ASP A 136 4.91 -9.63 11.54
C ASP A 136 4.19 -8.74 12.56
N LEU A 137 3.63 -9.35 13.61
CA LEU A 137 3.14 -8.66 14.80
C LEU A 137 4.06 -9.03 15.97
N ALA A 138 4.86 -8.06 16.43
CA ALA A 138 5.75 -8.23 17.57
C ALA A 138 5.00 -8.09 18.90
N HIS A 139 5.47 -8.85 19.89
CA HIS A 139 5.06 -8.79 21.30
C HIS A 139 3.60 -9.23 21.58
N SER A 140 3.27 -9.38 22.86
CA SER A 140 1.91 -9.72 23.31
C SER A 140 0.86 -8.66 22.99
N GLU A 141 1.29 -7.45 22.61
CA GLU A 141 0.44 -6.29 22.32
C GLU A 141 0.16 -6.10 20.81
N GLU A 142 0.54 -7.07 19.96
CA GLU A 142 0.28 -7.06 18.51
C GLU A 142 0.83 -5.82 17.77
N VAL A 143 2.02 -5.36 18.15
CA VAL A 143 2.66 -4.19 17.52
C VAL A 143 3.17 -4.56 16.12
N PRO A 144 2.82 -3.82 15.05
CA PRO A 144 3.21 -4.20 13.70
C PRO A 144 4.70 -4.02 13.46
N VAL A 145 5.34 -5.06 12.91
CA VAL A 145 6.69 -5.00 12.36
C VAL A 145 6.60 -4.61 10.90
N LEU A 146 7.06 -3.41 10.60
CA LEU A 146 6.88 -2.76 9.31
C LEU A 146 8.13 -2.93 8.45
N CYS A 147 7.93 -3.02 7.14
CA CYS A 147 9.02 -3.17 6.16
C CYS A 147 8.76 -2.33 4.92
N GLN A 148 9.76 -1.58 4.45
CA GLN A 148 9.67 -0.77 3.24
C GLN A 148 10.33 -1.47 2.04
N VAL A 149 9.61 -1.58 0.92
CA VAL A 149 10.09 -2.22 -0.32
C VAL A 149 11.14 -1.34 -1.01
N HIS A 150 12.34 -1.88 -1.22
CA HIS A 150 13.41 -1.23 -2.01
C HIS A 150 13.52 -1.79 -3.42
N HIS A 151 13.54 -3.12 -3.55
CA HIS A 151 13.70 -3.82 -4.83
C HIS A 151 12.73 -5.00 -4.95
N MET A 152 12.23 -5.23 -6.17
CA MET A 152 11.38 -6.37 -6.51
C MET A 152 12.06 -7.16 -7.63
N LEU A 153 12.58 -8.33 -7.30
CA LEU A 153 13.45 -9.10 -8.18
C LEU A 153 12.79 -10.43 -8.55
N LYS A 154 12.96 -10.85 -9.81
CA LYS A 154 12.63 -12.18 -10.28
C LYS A 154 13.89 -13.00 -10.45
N MET A 155 13.90 -14.18 -9.84
CA MET A 155 15.05 -15.07 -9.73
C MET A 155 14.59 -16.53 -9.85
N LYS A 156 15.18 -17.33 -10.75
CA LYS A 156 14.78 -18.74 -10.98
C LYS A 156 13.26 -18.95 -11.14
N GLY A 157 12.56 -17.98 -11.72
CA GLY A 157 11.10 -18.00 -11.87
C GLY A 157 10.28 -17.59 -10.63
N LYS A 158 10.92 -17.38 -9.47
CA LYS A 158 10.30 -16.88 -8.23
C LYS A 158 10.48 -15.38 -8.08
N TRP A 159 9.56 -14.75 -7.34
CA TRP A 159 9.65 -13.33 -7.02
C TRP A 159 10.07 -13.12 -5.57
N VAL A 160 11.11 -12.31 -5.42
CA VAL A 160 11.69 -11.94 -4.13
C VAL A 160 11.60 -10.43 -3.98
N VAL A 161 11.09 -10.00 -2.83
CA VAL A 161 11.08 -8.60 -2.41
C VAL A 161 12.26 -8.38 -1.48
N ILE A 162 13.03 -7.34 -1.75
CA ILE A 162 14.04 -6.83 -0.83
C ILE A 162 13.45 -5.61 -0.17
N ALA A 163 13.32 -5.69 1.14
CA ALA A 163 12.75 -4.65 1.96
C ALA A 163 13.70 -4.26 3.09
N GLU A 164 13.55 -3.06 3.60
CA GLU A 164 14.21 -2.58 4.80
C GLU A 164 13.26 -2.72 5.98
N GLU A 165 13.74 -3.29 7.09
CA GLU A 165 12.98 -3.37 8.34
C GLU A 165 12.91 -2.00 9.01
N LEU A 166 11.72 -1.60 9.44
CA LEU A 166 11.49 -0.34 10.13
C LEU A 166 11.33 -0.61 11.62
N ASN A 167 11.92 0.25 12.44
CA ASN A 167 11.75 0.21 13.89
C ASN A 167 10.51 1.03 14.27
N THR A 168 9.54 0.39 14.92
CA THR A 168 8.33 1.06 15.42
C THR A 168 8.66 1.73 16.76
N VAL A 169 8.70 3.06 16.79
CA VAL A 169 9.15 3.85 17.96
C VAL A 169 8.02 4.05 18.97
N SER A 170 6.89 4.60 18.52
CA SER A 170 5.71 4.86 19.36
C SER A 170 4.47 5.02 18.51
N PHE A 171 3.30 4.82 19.12
CA PHE A 171 2.01 5.14 18.51
C PHE A 171 1.58 6.54 18.92
N ASP A 172 1.24 7.40 17.94
CA ASP A 172 0.68 8.72 18.21
C ASP A 172 -0.85 8.66 18.22
N ASP A 173 -1.45 8.72 19.42
CA ASP A 173 -2.90 8.69 19.62
C ASP A 173 -3.65 9.86 18.96
N LYS A 174 -2.98 10.98 18.64
CA LYS A 174 -3.63 12.13 17.99
C LYS A 174 -3.75 11.92 16.49
N LEU A 175 -2.71 11.36 15.89
CA LEU A 175 -2.63 11.12 14.45
C LEU A 175 -3.14 9.73 14.06
N TRP A 176 -3.27 8.82 15.04
CA TRP A 176 -3.62 7.42 14.84
C TRP A 176 -2.66 6.71 13.88
N CYS A 177 -1.37 6.92 14.06
CA CYS A 177 -0.30 6.38 13.23
C CYS A 177 0.91 5.96 14.05
N TYR A 178 1.74 5.09 13.49
CA TYR A 178 2.99 4.67 14.11
C TYR A 178 4.13 5.56 13.67
N GLU A 179 4.89 6.06 14.63
CA GLU A 179 6.19 6.67 14.37
C GLU A 179 7.22 5.56 14.10
N VAL A 180 8.01 5.74 13.04
CA VAL A 180 8.98 4.74 12.58
C VAL A 180 10.35 5.33 12.27
N GLU A 181 11.36 4.51 12.46
CA GLU A 181 12.75 4.81 12.10
C GLU A 181 13.31 3.79 11.10
N PHE A 182 14.08 4.29 10.14
CA PHE A 182 14.79 3.48 9.15
C PHE A 182 16.03 2.85 9.78
N THR A 183 16.09 1.52 9.83
CA THR A 183 17.18 0.79 10.50
C THR A 183 18.39 0.57 9.59
N GLY A 184 18.23 0.67 8.28
CA GLY A 184 19.21 0.25 7.28
C GLY A 184 19.35 -1.27 7.13
N VAL A 185 18.60 -2.06 7.90
CA VAL A 185 18.67 -3.53 7.86
C VAL A 185 17.80 -4.06 6.72
N LEU A 186 18.45 -4.62 5.71
CA LEU A 186 17.78 -5.23 4.57
C LEU A 186 17.43 -6.69 4.83
N ILE A 187 16.25 -7.09 4.38
CA ILE A 187 15.73 -8.45 4.39
C ILE A 187 15.29 -8.86 2.98
N SER A 188 15.41 -10.15 2.65
CA SER A 188 14.78 -10.75 1.47
C SER A 188 13.61 -11.62 1.89
N MET A 189 12.51 -11.53 1.16
CA MET A 189 11.36 -12.38 1.39
C MET A 189 10.66 -12.75 0.08
N ASP A 190 10.04 -13.93 0.08
CA ASP A 190 9.15 -14.33 -1.01
C ASP A 190 7.92 -13.42 -0.99
N VAL A 191 7.45 -13.03 -2.19
CA VAL A 191 6.26 -12.19 -2.36
C VAL A 191 5.04 -12.79 -1.66
N ASP A 192 4.93 -14.12 -1.68
CA ASP A 192 3.80 -14.84 -1.09
C ASP A 192 3.65 -14.56 0.41
N ARG A 193 4.76 -14.26 1.12
CA ARG A 193 4.77 -13.96 2.55
C ARG A 193 4.60 -12.48 2.90
N CYS A 194 4.59 -11.59 1.90
CA CYS A 194 4.54 -10.14 2.16
C CYS A 194 3.17 -9.65 2.65
N PHE A 195 2.10 -10.42 2.44
CA PHE A 195 0.72 -9.98 2.66
C PHE A 195 -0.09 -10.95 3.54
N ASP A 196 0.59 -11.73 4.37
CA ASP A 196 -0.07 -12.70 5.26
C ASP A 196 -0.94 -12.03 6.33
N ILE A 197 -0.54 -10.83 6.77
CA ILE A 197 -1.21 -10.06 7.83
C ILE A 197 -2.17 -9.03 7.25
N LEU A 198 -1.66 -8.15 6.38
CA LEU A 198 -2.44 -7.07 5.78
C LEU A 198 -2.38 -7.15 4.25
N PRO A 199 -3.53 -7.29 3.55
CA PRO A 199 -3.56 -7.42 2.10
C PRO A 199 -3.48 -6.06 1.38
N HIS A 200 -2.75 -5.09 1.93
CA HIS A 200 -2.56 -3.76 1.34
C HIS A 200 -1.19 -3.20 1.72
N CYS A 201 -0.62 -2.38 0.82
CA CYS A 201 0.55 -1.58 1.14
C CYS A 201 0.14 -0.29 1.86
N LEU A 202 0.96 0.12 2.82
CA LEU A 202 0.90 1.38 3.54
C LEU A 202 1.84 2.40 2.91
N ASP A 203 1.54 3.67 3.17
CA ASP A 203 2.38 4.80 2.79
C ASP A 203 3.08 5.34 4.05
N CYS A 204 4.22 6.01 3.88
CA CYS A 204 4.90 6.72 4.95
C CYS A 204 4.86 8.23 4.69
N TYR A 205 4.62 8.98 5.76
CA TYR A 205 4.47 10.43 5.76
C TYR A 205 5.54 11.06 6.65
N LEU A 206 6.21 12.09 6.14
CA LEU A 206 7.14 12.89 6.92
C LEU A 206 6.37 14.03 7.60
N VAL A 207 6.39 14.08 8.92
CA VAL A 207 5.80 15.17 9.71
C VAL A 207 6.89 15.75 10.60
N GLY A 208 7.39 16.94 10.22
CA GLY A 208 8.53 17.55 10.89
C GLY A 208 9.83 16.80 10.59
N GLN A 209 10.44 16.18 11.60
CA GLN A 209 11.65 15.36 11.49
C GLN A 209 11.39 13.86 11.65
N SER A 210 10.14 13.48 11.92
CA SER A 210 9.74 12.10 12.19
C SER A 210 8.94 11.50 11.02
N ASN A 211 9.06 10.18 10.85
CA ASN A 211 8.34 9.42 9.84
C ASN A 211 7.17 8.69 10.48
N TYR A 212 6.00 8.76 9.85
CA TYR A 212 4.77 8.15 10.34
C TYR A 212 4.14 7.23 9.30
N ILE A 213 3.47 6.17 9.76
CA ILE A 213 2.74 5.20 8.94
C ILE A 213 1.32 5.03 9.47
#